data_AF-A0A0D8Y5I2-F1
#
_entry.id   AF-A0A0D8Y5I2-F1
#
_cell.length_a   1.000
_cell.length_b   1.000
_cell.length_c   1.000
_cell.angle_alpha   90.00
_cell.angle_beta   90.00
_cell.angle_gamma   90.00
#
_symmetry.space_group_name_H-M   'P 1'
#
loop_
_entity.id
_entity.type
_entity.pdbx_description
1 polymer ?
#
loop_
_entity_poly.entity_id
_entity_poly.type
_entity_poly.pdbx_seq_one_letter_code
_entity_poly.pdbx_strand_id
1 'polypeptide(L)'
;MLTNLRFRFVGFSRFLFVVFLIVYTTKWQKTFDEIEQSLLEARFLANETLNTYVLQQIGPTEWKRSRSTFFRLCPSVSNCELVPPFIHYESRQMIAPSYGVATCVIYKNMSTILTAIMCYLYDALTYRRQVKDLTHDTYNVRFCKGKNEFNSIRSLASFRNSTTGMKLTWLNILVSRNPLERFISGFINKCIR
;
A
#
# COMPACT_ATOMS: atom_id res chain seq x y z
N MET A 1 -41.05 51.30 36.56
CA MET A 1 -41.31 49.85 36.54
C MET A 1 -41.18 49.25 35.11
N LEU A 2 -40.15 49.63 34.32
CA LEU A 2 -39.99 49.18 32.92
C LEU A 2 -38.55 48.76 32.55
N THR A 3 -37.59 48.88 33.47
CA THR A 3 -36.19 48.52 33.25
C THR A 3 -35.87 47.05 33.56
N ASN A 4 -36.73 46.35 34.32
CA ASN A 4 -36.50 44.95 34.73
C ASN A 4 -37.01 43.90 33.72
N LEU A 5 -37.87 44.26 32.75
CA LEU A 5 -38.34 43.31 31.72
C LEU A 5 -37.36 43.18 30.55
N ARG A 6 -36.59 44.23 30.23
CA ARG A 6 -35.65 44.24 29.09
C ARG A 6 -34.43 43.32 29.34
N PHE A 7 -33.98 43.19 30.58
CA PHE A 7 -32.84 42.33 30.96
C PHE A 7 -33.18 40.83 30.92
N ARG A 8 -34.41 40.44 31.28
CA ARG A 8 -34.88 39.03 31.21
C ARG A 8 -35.05 38.54 29.76
N PHE A 9 -35.47 39.40 28.85
CA PHE A 9 -35.70 39.04 27.44
C PHE A 9 -34.38 38.80 26.66
N VAL A 10 -33.34 39.58 26.95
CA VAL A 10 -32.01 39.40 26.34
C VAL A 10 -31.33 38.12 26.82
N GLY A 11 -31.51 37.74 28.09
CA GLY A 11 -31.02 36.48 28.63
C GLY A 11 -31.69 35.24 28.02
N PHE A 12 -33.01 35.29 27.83
CA PHE A 12 -33.77 34.19 27.22
C PHE A 12 -33.46 34.02 25.72
N SER A 13 -33.32 35.13 24.99
CA SER A 13 -32.91 35.11 23.57
C SER A 13 -31.48 34.57 23.38
N ARG A 14 -30.53 34.96 24.23
CA ARG A 14 -29.16 34.40 24.22
C ARG A 14 -29.14 32.92 24.58
N PHE A 15 -29.95 32.49 25.55
CA PHE A 15 -30.06 31.08 25.91
C PHE A 15 -30.62 30.23 24.76
N LEU A 16 -31.68 30.69 24.10
CA LEU A 16 -32.23 30.06 22.90
C LEU A 16 -31.19 29.97 21.78
N PHE A 17 -30.41 31.03 21.54
CA PHE A 17 -29.37 31.04 20.52
C PHE A 17 -28.25 30.02 20.81
N VAL A 18 -27.82 29.91 22.07
CA VAL A 18 -26.82 28.92 22.49
C VAL A 18 -27.37 27.49 22.34
N VAL A 19 -28.62 27.25 22.73
CA VAL A 19 -29.26 25.93 22.54
C VAL A 19 -29.36 25.59 21.05
N PHE A 20 -29.75 26.55 20.20
CA PHE A 20 -29.79 26.36 18.75
C PHE A 20 -28.40 26.03 18.18
N LEU A 21 -27.35 26.75 18.60
CA LEU A 21 -25.98 26.45 18.18
C LEU A 21 -25.55 25.04 18.61
N ILE A 22 -25.82 24.64 19.85
CA ILE A 22 -25.49 23.30 20.35
C ILE A 22 -26.22 22.22 19.55
N VAL A 23 -27.53 22.39 19.32
CA VAL A 23 -28.33 21.46 18.51
C VAL A 23 -27.83 21.40 17.07
N TYR A 24 -27.44 22.54 16.49
CA TYR A 24 -26.90 22.59 15.15
C TYR A 24 -25.53 21.90 15.07
N THR A 25 -24.64 22.12 16.04
CA THR A 25 -23.32 21.46 16.09
C THR A 25 -23.41 19.97 16.33
N THR A 26 -24.33 19.50 17.18
CA THR A 26 -24.51 18.05 17.43
C THR A 26 -25.12 17.35 16.22
N LYS A 27 -26.06 18.02 15.51
CA LYS A 27 -26.59 17.52 14.24
C LYS A 27 -25.52 17.46 13.16
N TRP A 28 -24.70 18.51 13.03
CA TRP A 28 -23.58 18.52 12.09
C TRP A 28 -22.53 17.46 12.41
N GLN A 29 -22.18 17.28 13.68
CA GLN A 29 -21.26 16.23 14.11
C GLN A 29 -21.79 14.84 13.74
N LYS A 30 -23.07 14.58 14.03
CA LYS A 30 -23.71 13.30 13.66
C LYS A 30 -23.70 13.06 12.15
N THR A 31 -24.06 14.06 11.35
CA THR A 31 -24.03 13.95 9.89
C THR A 31 -22.60 13.77 9.36
N PHE A 32 -21.61 14.43 9.97
CA PHE A 32 -20.20 14.24 9.64
C PHE A 32 -19.74 12.81 9.92
N ASP A 33 -20.06 12.27 11.10
CA ASP A 33 -19.73 10.90 11.50
C ASP A 33 -20.42 9.87 10.57
N GLU A 34 -21.69 10.10 10.18
CA GLU A 34 -22.43 9.28 9.21
C GLU A 34 -21.76 9.29 7.82
N ILE A 35 -21.31 10.46 7.34
CA ILE A 35 -20.59 10.61 6.08
C ILE A 35 -19.24 9.87 6.15
N GLU A 36 -18.49 10.02 7.24
CA GLU A 36 -17.20 9.32 7.43
C GLU A 36 -17.39 7.81 7.39
N GLN A 37 -18.42 7.29 8.05
CA GLN A 37 -18.76 5.88 8.06
C GLN A 37 -19.18 5.37 6.68
N SER A 38 -19.98 6.15 5.93
CA SER A 38 -20.35 5.83 4.55
C SER A 38 -19.13 5.80 3.60
N LEU A 39 -18.16 6.69 3.80
CA LEU A 39 -16.90 6.70 3.05
C LEU A 39 -16.02 5.50 3.40
N LEU A 40 -16.06 5.02 4.65
CA LEU A 40 -15.37 3.78 5.06
C LEU A 40 -15.99 2.55 4.37
N GLU A 41 -17.33 2.46 4.36
CA GLU A 41 -18.05 1.40 3.64
C GLU A 41 -17.78 1.46 2.13
N ALA A 42 -17.83 2.66 1.55
CA ALA A 42 -17.52 2.87 0.14
C ALA A 42 -16.06 2.51 -0.19
N ARG A 43 -15.10 2.69 0.73
CA ARG A 43 -13.69 2.27 0.54
C ARG A 43 -13.49 0.76 0.61
N PHE A 44 -14.23 0.04 1.45
CA PHE A 44 -14.26 -1.43 1.44
C PHE A 44 -14.95 -1.98 0.18
N LEU A 45 -15.94 -1.24 -0.32
CA LEU A 45 -16.73 -1.59 -1.50
C LEU A 45 -16.19 -1.02 -2.82
N ALA A 46 -15.13 -0.21 -2.78
CA ALA A 46 -14.68 0.65 -3.87
C ALA A 46 -14.28 -0.09 -5.16
N ASN A 47 -14.17 -1.41 -5.11
CA ASN A 47 -14.01 -2.22 -6.29
C ASN A 47 -14.97 -3.42 -6.25
N GLU A 48 -16.13 -3.25 -6.86
CA GLU A 48 -17.16 -4.29 -7.03
C GLU A 48 -16.58 -5.54 -7.71
N THR A 49 -15.66 -5.36 -8.66
CA THR A 49 -14.94 -6.45 -9.33
C THR A 49 -14.04 -7.21 -8.37
N LEU A 50 -13.30 -6.51 -7.50
CA LEU A 50 -12.47 -7.13 -6.48
C LEU A 50 -13.32 -7.88 -5.44
N ASN A 51 -14.43 -7.30 -5.01
CA ASN A 51 -15.33 -7.95 -4.06
C ASN A 51 -15.97 -9.22 -4.63
N THR A 52 -16.37 -9.17 -5.89
CA THR A 52 -16.89 -10.35 -6.60
C THR A 52 -15.81 -11.43 -6.73
N TYR A 53 -14.59 -11.04 -7.09
CA TYR A 53 -13.44 -11.95 -7.15
C TYR A 53 -13.13 -12.59 -5.79
N VAL A 54 -13.09 -11.79 -4.72
CA VAL A 54 -12.84 -12.28 -3.35
C VAL A 54 -13.97 -13.23 -2.92
N LEU A 55 -15.24 -12.85 -3.13
CA LEU A 55 -16.39 -13.71 -2.84
C LEU A 55 -16.31 -15.05 -3.56
N GLN A 56 -15.87 -15.07 -4.82
CA GLN A 56 -15.66 -16.32 -5.58
C GLN A 56 -14.52 -17.16 -5.02
N GLN A 57 -13.46 -16.55 -4.49
CA GLN A 57 -12.28 -17.27 -3.97
C GLN A 57 -12.48 -17.83 -2.57
N ILE A 58 -13.05 -17.06 -1.64
CA ILE A 58 -13.17 -17.45 -0.22
C ILE A 58 -14.58 -17.91 0.19
N GLY A 59 -15.57 -17.67 -0.67
CA GLY A 59 -16.97 -17.99 -0.41
C GLY A 59 -17.70 -16.95 0.47
N PRO A 60 -19.04 -17.01 0.51
CA PRO A 60 -19.87 -16.00 1.16
C PRO A 60 -19.71 -15.96 2.69
N THR A 61 -19.50 -17.12 3.31
CA THR A 61 -19.36 -17.24 4.78
C THR A 61 -18.08 -16.58 5.29
N GLU A 62 -16.94 -16.89 4.68
CA GLU A 62 -15.66 -16.30 5.07
C GLU A 62 -15.57 -14.83 4.69
N TRP A 63 -16.21 -14.41 3.59
CA TRP A 63 -16.35 -12.99 3.28
C TRP A 63 -17.12 -12.23 4.36
N LYS A 64 -18.25 -12.77 4.83
CA LYS A 64 -19.04 -12.16 5.92
C LYS A 64 -18.25 -12.12 7.23
N ARG A 65 -17.49 -13.18 7.55
CA ARG A 65 -16.58 -13.20 8.71
C ARG A 65 -15.47 -12.15 8.59
N SER A 66 -14.86 -12.03 7.42
CA SER A 66 -13.79 -11.05 7.14
C SER A 66 -14.30 -9.63 7.27
N ARG A 67 -15.48 -9.35 6.72
CA ARG A 67 -16.18 -8.06 6.85
C ARG A 67 -16.46 -7.72 8.32
N SER A 68 -17.03 -8.66 9.09
CA SER A 68 -17.28 -8.46 10.53
C SER A 68 -15.99 -8.19 11.31
N THR A 69 -14.94 -8.96 11.01
CA THR A 69 -13.62 -8.78 11.63
C THR A 69 -13.03 -7.41 11.31
N PHE A 70 -13.15 -6.96 10.06
CA PHE A 70 -12.71 -5.62 9.64
C PHE A 70 -13.42 -4.53 10.44
N PHE A 71 -14.75 -4.54 10.53
CA PHE A 71 -15.49 -3.55 11.31
C PHE A 71 -15.18 -3.60 12.80
N ARG A 72 -14.87 -4.78 13.35
CA ARG A 72 -14.42 -4.91 14.75
C ARG A 72 -13.05 -4.29 14.97
N LEU A 73 -12.13 -4.47 14.02
CA LEU A 73 -10.77 -3.92 14.09
C LEU A 73 -10.73 -2.42 13.76
N CYS A 74 -11.69 -1.95 12.96
CA CYS A 74 -11.82 -0.58 12.51
C CYS A 74 -13.20 -0.02 12.84
N PRO A 75 -13.45 0.34 14.12
CA PRO A 75 -14.74 0.88 14.56
C PRO A 75 -15.01 2.29 14.05
N SER A 76 -13.96 3.06 13.70
CA SER A 76 -14.07 4.39 13.09
C SER A 76 -12.95 4.62 12.07
N VAL A 77 -13.15 5.56 11.15
CA VAL A 77 -12.18 5.92 10.10
C VAL A 77 -10.91 6.50 10.71
N SER A 78 -11.03 7.27 11.80
CA SER A 78 -9.91 7.82 12.56
C SER A 78 -9.05 6.77 13.28
N ASN A 79 -9.63 5.62 13.67
CA ASN A 79 -8.91 4.50 14.28
C ASN A 79 -8.35 3.53 13.25
N CYS A 80 -8.86 3.59 12.03
CA CYS A 80 -8.41 2.76 10.93
C CYS A 80 -7.34 3.56 10.18
N GLU A 81 -6.07 3.42 10.59
CA GLU A 81 -4.91 3.86 9.80
C GLU A 81 -4.82 3.03 8.51
N LEU A 82 -5.83 3.20 7.64
CA LEU A 82 -5.90 2.54 6.36
C LEU A 82 -4.76 3.07 5.52
N VAL A 83 -3.89 2.14 5.11
CA VAL A 83 -2.85 2.43 4.12
C VAL A 83 -3.56 2.98 2.86
N PRO A 84 -3.27 4.22 2.44
CA PRO A 84 -3.98 4.80 1.32
C PRO A 84 -3.70 3.99 0.04
N PRO A 85 -4.66 3.94 -0.90
CA PRO A 85 -4.41 3.32 -2.19
C PRO A 85 -3.29 4.09 -2.91
N PHE A 86 -2.52 3.37 -3.73
CA PHE A 86 -1.43 3.94 -4.54
C PHE A 86 -0.32 4.66 -3.75
N ILE A 87 -0.03 4.24 -2.52
CA ILE A 87 1.19 4.67 -1.85
C ILE A 87 2.41 4.43 -2.75
N HIS A 88 3.30 5.42 -2.82
CA HIS A 88 4.55 5.25 -3.53
C HIS A 88 5.41 4.26 -2.77
N TYR A 89 5.36 3.01 -3.20
CA TYR A 89 6.17 1.94 -2.64
C TYR A 89 7.57 1.97 -3.26
N GLU A 90 8.58 1.46 -2.55
CA GLU A 90 9.95 1.34 -3.07
C GLU A 90 9.94 0.57 -4.41
N SER A 91 10.47 1.19 -5.47
CA SER A 91 10.69 0.52 -6.75
C SER A 91 12.14 0.06 -6.82
N ARG A 92 12.38 -1.25 -6.76
CA ARG A 92 13.71 -1.81 -7.02
C ARG A 92 13.78 -2.40 -8.42
N GLN A 93 14.53 -1.75 -9.29
CA GLN A 93 14.86 -2.27 -10.61
C GLN A 93 16.24 -2.93 -10.54
N MET A 94 16.38 -4.13 -11.11
CA MET A 94 17.65 -4.81 -11.26
C MET A 94 17.99 -4.99 -12.73
N ILE A 95 19.28 -4.97 -13.07
CA ILE A 95 19.73 -5.09 -14.46
C ILE A 95 20.82 -6.13 -14.64
N ALA A 96 20.90 -6.66 -15.85
CA ALA A 96 22.07 -7.36 -16.37
C ALA A 96 22.37 -6.83 -17.79
N PRO A 97 23.23 -5.79 -17.89
CA PRO A 97 23.48 -5.07 -19.15
C PRO A 97 23.95 -5.96 -20.29
N SER A 98 24.81 -6.94 -19.99
CA SER A 98 25.37 -7.88 -20.97
C SER A 98 24.32 -8.68 -21.73
N TYR A 99 23.12 -8.82 -21.15
CA TYR A 99 21.99 -9.54 -21.73
C TYR A 99 20.84 -8.61 -22.15
N GLY A 100 20.97 -7.30 -21.91
CA GLY A 100 19.88 -6.35 -22.18
C GLY A 100 18.64 -6.57 -21.33
N VAL A 101 18.75 -7.16 -20.13
CA VAL A 101 17.58 -7.45 -19.31
C VAL A 101 17.50 -6.51 -18.11
N ALA A 102 16.29 -6.11 -17.77
CA ALA A 102 15.99 -5.50 -16.49
C ALA A 102 14.72 -6.10 -15.89
N THR A 103 14.60 -6.05 -14.57
CA THR A 103 13.41 -6.54 -13.87
C THR A 103 13.04 -5.66 -12.71
N CYS A 104 11.74 -5.52 -12.47
CA CYS A 104 11.22 -4.90 -11.26
C CYS A 104 11.04 -5.98 -10.19
N VAL A 105 11.77 -5.86 -9.09
CA VAL A 105 11.72 -6.82 -7.98
C VAL A 105 10.60 -6.42 -7.03
N ILE A 106 9.45 -7.09 -7.18
CA ILE A 106 8.32 -6.92 -6.27
C ILE A 106 8.46 -7.89 -5.08
N TYR A 107 8.53 -7.35 -3.87
CA TYR A 107 8.61 -8.17 -2.65
C TYR A 107 7.50 -9.23 -2.57
N LYS A 108 7.89 -10.42 -2.08
CA LYS A 108 7.03 -11.61 -1.92
C LYS A 108 6.50 -12.20 -3.24
N ASN A 109 7.06 -11.81 -4.39
CA ASN A 109 6.82 -12.44 -5.70
C ASN A 109 8.10 -13.17 -6.16
N MET A 110 8.56 -14.14 -5.37
CA MET A 110 9.85 -14.82 -5.60
C MET A 110 11.04 -13.84 -5.67
N SER A 111 10.93 -12.70 -4.99
CA SER A 111 11.89 -11.58 -5.08
C SER A 111 13.33 -11.97 -4.72
N THR A 112 13.52 -12.90 -3.78
CA THR A 112 14.86 -13.37 -3.37
C THR A 112 15.54 -14.13 -4.51
N ILE A 113 14.84 -15.09 -5.12
CA ILE A 113 15.37 -15.88 -6.23
C ILE A 113 15.61 -14.98 -7.45
N LEU A 114 14.67 -14.08 -7.75
CA LEU A 114 14.82 -13.14 -8.86
C LEU A 114 16.03 -12.23 -8.67
N THR A 115 16.28 -11.76 -7.44
CA THR A 115 17.47 -10.98 -7.09
C THR A 115 18.76 -11.76 -7.35
N ALA A 116 18.83 -13.00 -6.88
CA ALA A 116 19.98 -13.88 -7.08
C ALA A 116 20.24 -14.16 -8.56
N ILE A 117 19.18 -14.45 -9.34
CA ILE A 117 19.29 -14.65 -10.80
C ILE A 117 19.85 -13.41 -11.48
N MET A 118 19.32 -12.22 -11.19
CA MET A 118 19.79 -10.98 -11.82
C MET A 118 21.23 -10.63 -11.41
N CYS A 119 21.61 -10.91 -10.16
CA CYS A 119 22.97 -10.75 -9.69
C CYS A 119 23.94 -11.71 -10.39
N TYR A 120 23.53 -12.96 -10.56
CA TYR A 120 24.27 -13.94 -11.36
C TYR A 120 24.41 -13.52 -12.83
N LEU A 121 23.35 -12.98 -13.46
CA LEU A 121 23.42 -12.49 -14.83
C LEU A 121 24.26 -11.20 -14.97
N TYR A 122 24.38 -10.41 -13.90
CA TYR A 122 25.20 -9.21 -13.90
C TYR A 122 26.70 -9.53 -13.91
N ASP A 123 27.14 -10.47 -13.06
CA ASP A 123 28.53 -10.95 -13.03
C ASP A 123 28.59 -12.43 -12.61
N ALA A 124 28.42 -13.30 -13.61
CA ALA A 124 28.37 -14.75 -13.40
C ALA A 124 29.67 -15.32 -12.82
N LEU A 125 30.82 -14.76 -13.17
CA LEU A 125 32.13 -15.25 -12.75
C LEU A 125 32.37 -14.96 -11.28
N THR A 126 32.16 -13.72 -10.85
CA THR A 126 32.35 -13.35 -9.45
C THR A 126 31.27 -13.98 -8.57
N TYR A 127 30.02 -14.03 -9.06
CA TYR A 127 28.93 -14.68 -8.34
C TYR A 127 29.24 -16.15 -8.03
N ARG A 128 29.65 -16.95 -9.03
CA ARG A 128 29.99 -18.38 -8.83
C ARG A 128 31.16 -18.62 -7.86
N ARG A 129 32.11 -17.68 -7.79
CA ARG A 129 33.27 -17.80 -6.88
C ARG A 129 32.90 -17.49 -5.44
N GLN A 130 31.97 -16.56 -5.22
CA GLN A 130 31.66 -16.05 -3.87
C GLN A 130 30.37 -16.61 -3.27
N VAL A 131 29.41 -17.02 -4.12
CA VAL A 131 28.12 -17.55 -3.69
C VAL A 131 28.07 -19.04 -3.97
N LYS A 132 28.08 -19.84 -2.89
CA LYS A 132 28.06 -21.32 -2.97
C LYS A 132 26.73 -21.87 -3.47
N ASP A 133 25.62 -21.24 -3.08
CA ASP A 133 24.25 -21.62 -3.47
C ASP A 133 23.37 -20.36 -3.54
N LEU A 134 22.39 -20.32 -4.46
CA LEU A 134 21.41 -19.25 -4.57
C LEU A 134 20.65 -19.02 -3.27
N THR A 135 20.47 -20.05 -2.44
CA THR A 135 19.79 -19.94 -1.15
C THR A 135 20.54 -19.08 -0.13
N HIS A 136 21.85 -18.89 -0.31
CA HIS A 136 22.68 -18.08 0.58
C HIS A 136 22.64 -16.58 0.24
N ASP A 137 22.21 -16.21 -0.97
CA ASP A 137 22.02 -14.82 -1.40
C ASP A 137 20.69 -14.26 -0.87
N THR A 138 20.60 -14.13 0.44
CA THR A 138 19.40 -13.63 1.13
C THR A 138 19.38 -12.10 1.18
N TYR A 139 18.21 -11.52 1.48
CA TYR A 139 18.01 -10.06 1.51
C TYR A 139 19.07 -9.29 2.34
N ASN A 140 19.55 -9.87 3.45
CA ASN A 140 20.49 -9.24 4.37
C ASN A 140 21.94 -9.29 3.88
N VAL A 141 22.31 -10.31 3.11
CA VAL A 141 23.69 -10.58 2.64
C VAL A 141 23.77 -10.59 1.11
N ARG A 142 23.03 -9.67 0.48
CA ARG A 142 22.94 -9.56 -0.98
C ARG A 142 24.29 -9.24 -1.62
N PHE A 143 24.79 -10.14 -2.48
CA PHE A 143 26.10 -9.98 -3.11
C PHE A 143 26.18 -8.77 -4.07
N CYS A 144 25.12 -8.52 -4.85
CA CYS A 144 25.05 -7.39 -5.78
C CYS A 144 24.39 -6.14 -5.22
N LYS A 145 24.19 -6.04 -3.89
CA LYS A 145 23.56 -4.88 -3.27
C LYS A 145 24.22 -3.58 -3.72
N GLY A 146 23.42 -2.68 -4.31
CA GLY A 146 23.87 -1.38 -4.79
C GLY A 146 24.76 -1.39 -6.04
N LYS A 147 25.03 -2.55 -6.66
CA LYS A 147 25.84 -2.66 -7.88
C LYS A 147 24.99 -2.64 -9.14
N ASN A 148 23.96 -3.49 -9.17
CA ASN A 148 23.05 -3.65 -10.32
C ASN A 148 21.62 -3.21 -9.99
N GLU A 149 21.46 -2.37 -8.96
CA GLU A 149 20.16 -1.94 -8.42
C GLU A 149 19.89 -0.48 -8.70
N PHE A 150 18.67 -0.16 -9.11
CA PHE A 150 18.17 1.19 -9.32
C PHE A 150 16.89 1.38 -8.52
N ASN A 151 16.74 2.55 -7.90
CA ASN A 151 15.62 2.90 -7.04
C ASN A 151 14.41 3.47 -7.82
N SER A 152 14.56 3.69 -9.12
CA SER A 152 13.47 4.20 -9.96
C SER A 152 13.65 3.79 -11.42
N ILE A 153 12.53 3.75 -12.14
CA ILE A 153 12.54 3.58 -13.61
C ILE A 153 13.26 4.76 -14.28
N ARG A 154 13.17 5.96 -13.71
CA ARG A 154 13.85 7.16 -14.24
C ARG A 154 15.37 7.02 -14.19
N SER A 155 15.93 6.60 -13.05
CA SER A 155 17.37 6.37 -12.93
C SER A 155 17.85 5.27 -13.87
N LEU A 156 17.05 4.22 -14.06
CA LEU A 156 17.33 3.17 -15.03
C LEU A 156 17.31 3.70 -16.47
N ALA A 157 16.32 4.52 -16.84
CA ALA A 157 16.25 5.12 -18.16
C ALA A 157 17.46 6.03 -18.44
N SER A 158 17.87 6.85 -17.48
CA SER A 158 19.09 7.66 -17.58
C SER A 158 20.33 6.80 -17.80
N PHE A 159 20.49 5.71 -17.04
CA PHE A 159 21.59 4.76 -17.22
C PHE A 159 21.58 4.12 -18.61
N ARG A 160 20.41 3.69 -19.09
CA ARG A 160 20.27 3.10 -20.43
C ARG A 160 20.70 4.08 -21.51
N ASN A 161 20.27 5.33 -21.42
CA ASN A 161 20.59 6.37 -22.39
C ASN A 161 22.07 6.80 -22.35
N SER A 162 22.73 6.73 -21.19
CA SER A 162 24.15 7.07 -21.07
C SER A 162 25.08 5.94 -21.50
N THR A 163 24.61 4.69 -21.44
CA THR A 163 25.44 3.49 -21.70
C THR A 163 25.24 2.96 -23.13
N THR A 164 24.34 3.58 -23.92
CA THR A 164 24.04 3.23 -25.32
C THR A 164 25.13 3.66 -26.30
N GLY A 165 26.31 3.03 -26.22
CA GLY A 165 27.20 2.84 -27.37
C GLY A 165 26.74 1.68 -28.28
N MET A 166 25.91 0.77 -27.73
CA MET A 166 25.26 -0.30 -28.46
C MET A 166 23.74 -0.12 -28.36
N LYS A 167 23.05 -0.15 -29.50
CA LYS A 167 21.58 -0.10 -29.60
C LYS A 167 20.97 -1.43 -29.13
N LEU A 168 21.18 -1.76 -27.85
CA LEU A 168 20.71 -3.00 -27.25
C LEU A 168 19.22 -2.84 -26.88
N THR A 169 18.37 -3.72 -27.43
CA THR A 169 16.95 -3.77 -27.06
C THR A 169 16.82 -4.32 -25.65
N TRP A 170 16.21 -3.54 -24.76
CA TRP A 170 16.05 -3.95 -23.35
C TRP A 170 14.76 -4.74 -23.13
N LEU A 171 14.88 -5.97 -22.62
CA LEU A 171 13.76 -6.77 -22.15
C LEU A 171 13.45 -6.42 -20.68
N ASN A 172 12.21 -6.02 -20.40
CA ASN A 172 11.75 -5.75 -19.04
C ASN A 172 10.91 -6.92 -18.54
N ILE A 173 11.35 -7.55 -17.45
CA ILE A 173 10.70 -8.73 -16.87
C ILE A 173 9.96 -8.30 -15.60
N LEU A 174 8.71 -8.72 -15.46
CA LEU A 174 7.92 -8.55 -14.25
C LEU A 174 7.36 -9.90 -13.83
N VAL A 175 7.68 -10.33 -12.61
CA VAL A 175 7.11 -11.55 -12.01
C VAL A 175 6.05 -11.13 -11.01
N SER A 176 4.80 -11.55 -11.26
CA SER A 176 3.68 -11.34 -10.35
C SER A 176 3.11 -12.68 -9.89
N ARG A 177 2.82 -12.77 -8.60
CA ARG A 177 2.08 -13.87 -7.96
C ARG A 177 0.61 -13.44 -7.78
N ASN A 178 -0.25 -14.41 -7.46
CA ASN A 178 -1.60 -14.12 -6.99
C ASN A 178 -1.56 -13.08 -5.84
N PRO A 179 -2.29 -11.96 -5.94
CA PRO A 179 -2.28 -10.88 -4.95
C PRO A 179 -2.64 -11.32 -3.53
N LEU A 180 -3.57 -12.27 -3.37
CA LEU A 180 -4.00 -12.77 -2.07
C LEU A 180 -2.88 -13.54 -1.37
N GLU A 181 -2.23 -14.46 -2.08
CA GLU A 181 -1.11 -15.23 -1.53
C GLU A 181 0.08 -14.32 -1.16
N ARG A 182 0.34 -13.31 -2.00
CA ARG A 182 1.36 -12.29 -1.73
C ARG A 182 1.01 -11.50 -0.47
N PHE A 183 -0.24 -11.08 -0.32
CA PHE A 183 -0.72 -10.35 0.85
C PHE A 183 -0.53 -11.19 2.11
N ILE A 184 -0.98 -12.44 2.12
CA ILE A 184 -0.84 -13.35 3.27
C ILE A 184 0.64 -13.52 3.64
N SER A 185 1.52 -13.76 2.65
CA SER A 185 2.95 -13.90 2.89
C SER A 185 3.59 -12.62 3.46
N GLY A 186 3.15 -11.45 2.99
CA GLY A 186 3.56 -10.15 3.50
C GLY A 186 3.10 -9.91 4.93
N PHE A 187 1.81 -10.13 5.20
CA PHE A 187 1.18 -9.95 6.50
C PHE A 187 1.82 -10.84 7.56
N ILE A 188 1.94 -12.15 7.30
CA ILE A 188 2.60 -13.08 8.24
C ILE A 188 4.02 -12.61 8.55
N ASN A 189 4.77 -12.13 7.55
CA ASN A 189 6.15 -11.70 7.74
C ASN A 189 6.31 -10.37 8.48
N LYS A 190 5.29 -9.52 8.53
CA LYS A 190 5.38 -8.17 9.13
C LYS A 190 4.59 -8.00 10.41
N CYS A 191 3.50 -8.75 10.57
CA CYS A 191 2.54 -8.55 11.66
C CYS A 191 2.50 -9.71 12.65
N ILE A 192 2.91 -10.92 12.25
CA ILE A 192 2.89 -12.11 13.12
C ILE A 192 4.30 -12.48 13.59
N ARG A 193 5.28 -12.37 12.70
CA ARG A 193 6.68 -12.71 12.93
C ARG A 193 7.49 -11.49 13.33
#